data_AF-A0AA42YVD7-F1
#
_entry.id   AF-A0AA42YVD7-F1
#
_cell.length_a   1.000
_cell.length_b   1.000
_cell.length_c   1.000
_cell.angle_alpha   90.00
_cell.angle_beta   90.00
_cell.angle_gamma   90.00
#
_symmetry.space_group_name_H-M   'P 1'
#
loop_
_entity.id
_entity.type
_entity.pdbx_description
1 polymer ?
#
loop_
_entity_poly.entity_id
_entity_poly.type
_entity_poly.pdbx_seq_one_letter_code
_entity_poly.pdbx_strand_id
1 'polypeptide(L)'
;MTSTATSKILSVSGSRPDISISIQTIADIYVPKDLARPQGCAPCPRPPVWKSRAGAVYTGVAQRNALGNSGAMSDRKLSQLRQLEAESIQIIREAAAEFDKPVMMYSVGKDSSVMLRLAEKAFAPGPLPFPLLHVDTTWKFQDMYRYRDLVEAKLKGELIKYVNTEGVEMGMNPFDFGSKKYTDIMKTEGLKQALTKYEFDCAFGGARRDEEKSRAKERIFSFRDANHVWDPKNQRPELWNIYNAKIKKGENVRVFPLSNWTELDVWLYVWLEKIPVVPLYFAKERPVVERAGTWILVDDDRMRLEPGEKPQMKRVRFRTLGCYPLSGAVESDADTVPKVIREMLLNRFSERQGRLIDFDEEGSMEAKKREGYF
;
A
#
# COMPACT_ATOMS: atom_id res chain seq x y z
N MET A 1 28.56 29.29 -48.32
CA MET A 1 29.55 28.29 -48.79
C MET A 1 30.21 27.71 -47.53
N THR A 2 29.56 26.73 -46.90
CA THR A 2 29.78 25.28 -47.08
C THR A 2 31.10 24.81 -46.47
N SER A 3 31.03 24.23 -45.28
CA SER A 3 31.93 23.17 -44.85
C SER A 3 31.08 22.03 -44.30
N THR A 4 31.08 20.95 -45.08
CA THR A 4 30.37 19.69 -44.92
C THR A 4 31.29 18.72 -44.18
N ALA A 5 30.80 18.06 -43.14
CA ALA A 5 31.39 16.82 -42.65
C ALA A 5 30.28 15.83 -42.32
N THR A 6 30.09 14.92 -43.27
CA THR A 6 29.17 13.79 -43.29
C THR A 6 29.59 12.76 -42.24
N SER A 7 28.67 12.33 -41.38
CA SER A 7 28.81 11.08 -40.61
C SER A 7 27.58 10.22 -40.80
N LYS A 8 27.83 8.99 -41.24
CA LYS A 8 26.88 7.99 -41.72
C LYS A 8 25.96 7.49 -40.61
N ILE A 9 24.67 7.52 -40.90
CA ILE A 9 23.61 6.77 -40.22
C ILE A 9 23.81 5.28 -40.53
N LEU A 10 24.11 4.48 -39.51
CA LEU A 10 23.95 3.03 -39.55
C LEU A 10 22.64 2.68 -38.83
N SER A 11 21.63 2.41 -39.64
CA SER A 11 20.38 1.77 -39.25
C SER A 11 20.66 0.33 -38.82
N VAL A 12 20.39 0.01 -37.55
CA VAL A 12 20.21 -1.38 -37.11
C VAL A 12 18.75 -1.55 -36.72
N SER A 13 17.99 -2.04 -37.69
CA SER A 13 16.66 -2.62 -37.50
C SER A 13 16.79 -3.92 -36.70
N GLY A 14 16.50 -3.84 -35.40
CA GLY A 14 16.25 -5.02 -34.57
C GLY A 14 14.80 -4.96 -34.11
N SER A 15 13.93 -5.73 -34.78
CA SER A 15 12.55 -5.95 -34.37
C SER A 15 12.52 -6.54 -32.95
N ARG A 16 11.97 -5.79 -31.99
CA ARG A 16 11.66 -6.33 -30.65
C ARG A 16 10.58 -7.40 -30.82
N PRO A 17 10.68 -8.56 -30.14
CA PRO A 17 9.60 -9.54 -30.17
C PRO A 17 8.35 -8.91 -29.56
N ASP A 18 7.29 -8.87 -30.36
CA ASP A 18 5.99 -8.34 -30.01
C ASP A 18 5.32 -9.32 -29.04
N ILE A 19 5.55 -9.13 -27.73
CA ILE A 19 4.89 -9.92 -26.68
C ILE A 19 3.50 -9.31 -26.47
N SER A 20 2.61 -9.57 -27.43
CA SER A 20 1.17 -9.29 -27.33
C SER A 20 0.50 -10.33 -26.43
N ILE A 21 0.73 -10.25 -25.11
CA ILE A 21 -0.10 -11.02 -24.17
C ILE A 21 -1.47 -10.33 -24.12
N SER A 22 -2.50 -11.02 -24.62
CA SER A 22 -3.86 -10.48 -24.63
C SER A 22 -4.35 -10.18 -23.21
N ILE A 23 -5.21 -9.16 -23.07
CA ILE A 23 -5.80 -8.78 -21.77
C ILE A 23 -6.59 -9.95 -21.17
N GLN A 24 -7.23 -10.74 -22.04
CA GLN A 24 -7.94 -11.96 -21.68
C GLN A 24 -7.00 -12.98 -21.03
N THR A 25 -5.78 -13.12 -21.55
CA THR A 25 -4.78 -14.06 -21.04
C THR A 25 -4.32 -13.71 -19.63
N ILE A 26 -4.22 -12.41 -19.27
CA ILE A 26 -3.97 -12.01 -17.88
C ILE A 26 -5.21 -12.29 -17.00
N ALA A 27 -6.41 -12.01 -17.49
CA ALA A 27 -7.65 -12.28 -16.73
C ALA A 27 -7.88 -13.78 -16.47
N ASP A 28 -7.62 -14.63 -17.46
CA ASP A 28 -7.76 -16.09 -17.39
C ASP A 28 -6.63 -16.75 -16.57
N ILE A 29 -5.47 -16.09 -16.42
CA ILE A 29 -4.42 -16.50 -15.48
C ILE A 29 -4.94 -16.29 -14.04
N TYR A 30 -5.55 -15.17 -13.68
CA TYR A 30 -5.82 -14.90 -12.25
C TYR A 30 -7.21 -15.27 -11.74
N VAL A 31 -8.16 -15.62 -12.60
CA VAL A 31 -9.55 -15.95 -12.19
C VAL A 31 -10.01 -17.23 -12.89
N PRO A 32 -10.05 -18.39 -12.20
CA PRO A 32 -10.71 -19.57 -12.73
C PRO A 32 -12.19 -19.27 -12.98
N LYS A 33 -12.71 -19.63 -14.17
CA LYS A 33 -14.09 -19.32 -14.61
C LYS A 33 -15.20 -20.11 -13.89
N ASP A 34 -14.87 -21.04 -13.01
CA ASP A 34 -15.86 -21.92 -12.39
C ASP A 34 -15.90 -21.76 -10.86
N LEU A 35 -16.64 -20.75 -10.39
CA LEU A 35 -17.22 -20.74 -9.05
C LEU A 35 -18.75 -20.72 -9.16
N ALA A 36 -19.29 -21.74 -9.83
CA ALA A 36 -20.65 -22.18 -9.59
C ALA A 36 -20.66 -22.96 -8.25
N ARG A 37 -21.51 -22.54 -7.31
CA ARG A 37 -21.73 -23.21 -6.02
C ARG A 37 -22.07 -24.69 -6.25
N PRO A 38 -21.44 -25.66 -5.58
CA PRO A 38 -22.00 -27.00 -5.52
C PRO A 38 -23.20 -26.99 -4.56
N GLN A 39 -24.38 -27.30 -5.09
CA GLN A 39 -25.53 -27.74 -4.30
C GLN A 39 -25.24 -29.16 -3.79
N GLY A 40 -25.45 -29.39 -2.48
CA GLY A 40 -25.53 -30.73 -1.88
C GLY A 40 -24.22 -31.28 -1.32
N CYS A 41 -24.09 -31.30 0.02
CA CYS A 41 -23.11 -32.13 0.71
C CYS A 41 -23.51 -33.61 0.60
N ALA A 42 -22.66 -34.44 -0.01
CA ALA A 42 -22.69 -35.89 0.19
C ALA A 42 -21.97 -36.25 1.51
N PRO A 43 -22.42 -37.26 2.28
CA PRO A 43 -21.84 -37.57 3.58
C PRO A 43 -20.41 -38.12 3.48
N CYS A 44 -19.54 -37.68 4.42
CA CYS A 44 -18.14 -38.08 4.52
C CYS A 44 -17.95 -39.61 4.63
N PRO A 45 -17.01 -40.21 3.88
CA PRO A 45 -16.58 -41.58 4.12
C PRO A 45 -15.72 -41.65 5.40
N ARG A 46 -15.94 -42.68 6.22
CA ARG A 46 -15.15 -42.95 7.44
C ARG A 46 -13.69 -43.27 7.10
N PRO A 47 -12.72 -42.93 7.97
CA PRO A 47 -11.31 -43.20 7.71
C PRO A 47 -11.00 -44.71 7.74
N PRO A 48 -10.05 -45.20 6.92
CA PRO A 48 -9.69 -46.60 6.91
C PRO A 48 -8.85 -46.97 8.14
N VAL A 49 -9.13 -48.16 8.66
CA VAL A 49 -8.40 -48.80 9.76
C VAL A 49 -7.02 -49.22 9.28
N TRP A 50 -5.97 -48.76 9.97
CA TRP A 50 -4.58 -49.15 9.69
C TRP A 50 -4.35 -50.63 10.02
N LYS A 51 -3.98 -51.42 9.01
CA LYS A 51 -3.33 -52.74 9.19
C LYS A 51 -1.90 -52.66 8.66
N SER A 52 -0.95 -53.00 9.52
CA SER A 52 0.46 -53.13 9.20
C SER A 52 0.70 -54.29 8.22
N ARG A 53 1.56 -54.07 7.22
CA ARG A 53 2.42 -55.11 6.64
C ARG A 53 3.56 -54.50 5.82
N ALA A 54 4.67 -55.20 5.87
CA ALA A 54 5.99 -54.83 5.40
C ALA A 54 6.16 -54.87 3.88
N GLY A 55 7.13 -54.08 3.40
CA GLY A 55 8.02 -54.42 2.29
C GLY A 55 7.46 -54.31 0.88
N ALA A 56 7.83 -53.24 0.17
CA ALA A 56 8.15 -53.30 -1.26
C ALA A 56 8.92 -52.04 -1.68
N VAL A 57 10.13 -52.26 -2.18
CA VAL A 57 10.91 -51.28 -2.94
C VAL A 57 10.29 -51.17 -4.33
N TYR A 58 10.03 -49.96 -4.82
CA TYR A 58 9.76 -49.72 -6.24
C TYR A 58 10.59 -48.53 -6.73
N THR A 59 11.54 -48.85 -7.60
CA THR A 59 12.21 -47.95 -8.53
C THR A 59 11.23 -47.53 -9.62
N GLY A 60 11.28 -46.26 -10.03
CA GLY A 60 10.40 -45.74 -11.06
C GLY A 60 10.77 -44.32 -11.47
N VAL A 61 11.82 -44.22 -12.29
CA VAL A 61 12.08 -43.02 -13.10
C VAL A 61 10.93 -42.90 -14.11
N ALA A 62 10.14 -41.83 -14.00
CA ALA A 62 9.15 -41.48 -15.00
C ALA A 62 9.40 -40.06 -15.50
N GLN A 63 10.01 -39.99 -16.69
CA GLN A 63 9.98 -38.83 -17.57
C GLN A 63 8.54 -38.29 -17.66
N ARG A 64 8.34 -37.00 -17.35
CA ARG A 64 7.15 -36.27 -17.77
C ARG A 64 7.53 -34.98 -18.49
N ASN A 65 7.44 -35.12 -19.80
CA ASN A 65 7.13 -34.17 -20.86
C ASN A 65 6.85 -32.72 -20.44
N ALA A 66 7.60 -31.84 -21.11
CA ALA A 66 7.36 -30.42 -21.25
C ALA A 66 6.04 -30.16 -21.99
N LEU A 67 4.99 -29.76 -21.26
CA LEU A 67 3.80 -29.13 -21.80
C LEU A 67 3.30 -28.04 -20.83
N GLY A 68 3.31 -26.78 -21.27
CA GLY A 68 2.40 -25.71 -20.83
C GLY A 68 2.57 -25.11 -19.42
N ASN A 69 3.58 -24.25 -19.22
CA ASN A 69 3.87 -23.59 -17.94
C ASN A 69 3.06 -22.28 -17.67
N SER A 70 1.90 -22.08 -18.29
CA SER A 70 1.09 -20.85 -18.09
C SER A 70 0.10 -20.95 -16.92
N GLY A 71 -0.49 -22.12 -16.67
CA GLY A 71 -1.46 -22.34 -15.59
C GLY A 71 -0.86 -22.58 -14.19
N ALA A 72 0.43 -22.95 -14.11
CA ALA A 72 1.09 -23.16 -12.81
C ALA A 72 1.53 -21.84 -12.14
N MET A 73 1.79 -20.79 -12.93
CA MET A 73 2.16 -19.47 -12.40
C MET A 73 0.97 -18.73 -11.79
N SER A 74 -0.23 -18.91 -12.35
CA SER A 74 -1.48 -18.36 -11.83
C SER A 74 -1.85 -18.93 -10.47
N ASP A 75 -1.89 -20.25 -10.36
CA ASP A 75 -2.24 -20.95 -9.12
C ASP A 75 -1.24 -20.63 -8.01
N ARG A 76 0.06 -20.54 -8.34
CA ARG A 76 1.10 -20.20 -7.39
C ARG A 76 0.96 -18.77 -6.87
N LYS A 77 0.64 -17.79 -7.72
CA LYS A 77 0.42 -16.40 -7.29
C LYS A 77 -0.87 -16.23 -6.49
N LEU A 78 -1.94 -16.93 -6.87
CA LEU A 78 -3.16 -16.97 -6.06
C LEU A 78 -2.88 -17.58 -4.68
N SER A 79 -2.03 -18.62 -4.62
CA SER A 79 -1.58 -19.21 -3.35
C SER A 79 -0.74 -18.23 -2.52
N GLN A 80 0.10 -17.40 -3.16
CA GLN A 80 0.90 -16.39 -2.49
C GLN A 80 0.02 -15.28 -1.90
N LEU A 81 -0.96 -14.75 -2.65
CA LEU A 81 -1.88 -13.73 -2.14
C LEU A 81 -2.74 -14.25 -0.98
N ARG A 82 -3.17 -15.52 -1.05
CA ARG A 82 -3.88 -16.17 0.07
C ARG A 82 -2.98 -16.35 1.30
N GLN A 83 -1.71 -16.67 1.10
CA GLN A 83 -0.75 -16.75 2.20
C GLN A 83 -0.54 -15.38 2.84
N LEU A 84 -0.30 -14.33 2.03
CA LEU A 84 -0.16 -12.95 2.51
C LEU A 84 -1.43 -12.47 3.24
N GLU A 85 -2.61 -12.78 2.72
CA GLU A 85 -3.89 -12.52 3.39
C GLU A 85 -3.96 -13.20 4.76
N ALA A 86 -3.63 -14.49 4.83
CA ALA A 86 -3.68 -15.25 6.08
C ALA A 86 -2.67 -14.72 7.11
N GLU A 87 -1.45 -14.41 6.69
CA GLU A 87 -0.41 -13.79 7.53
C GLU A 87 -0.90 -12.44 8.09
N SER A 88 -1.41 -11.56 7.23
CA SER A 88 -1.92 -10.25 7.68
C SER A 88 -3.12 -10.36 8.61
N ILE A 89 -4.06 -11.27 8.33
CA ILE A 89 -5.21 -11.51 9.22
C ILE A 89 -4.75 -12.02 10.59
N GLN A 90 -3.76 -12.91 10.63
CA GLN A 90 -3.20 -13.41 11.88
C GLN A 90 -2.52 -12.29 12.68
N ILE A 91 -1.71 -11.45 12.04
CA ILE A 91 -1.08 -10.27 12.69
C ILE A 91 -2.13 -9.33 13.28
N ILE A 92 -3.19 -9.02 12.52
CA ILE A 92 -4.28 -8.14 12.97
C ILE A 92 -5.01 -8.73 14.18
N ARG A 93 -5.30 -10.04 14.15
CA ARG A 93 -5.96 -10.73 15.27
C ARG A 93 -5.08 -10.79 16.52
N GLU A 94 -3.79 -11.08 16.35
CA GLU A 94 -2.84 -11.13 17.47
C GLU A 94 -2.76 -9.78 18.19
N ALA A 95 -2.57 -8.70 17.43
CA ALA A 95 -2.52 -7.37 18.00
C ALA A 95 -3.86 -6.97 18.65
N ALA A 96 -5.00 -7.30 18.04
CA ALA A 96 -6.29 -7.02 18.66
C ALA A 96 -6.58 -7.84 19.93
N ALA A 97 -5.90 -8.98 20.11
CA ALA A 97 -6.04 -9.82 21.31
C ALA A 97 -5.09 -9.39 22.45
N GLU A 98 -3.93 -8.82 22.11
CA GLU A 98 -2.87 -8.49 23.06
C GLU A 98 -2.88 -7.03 23.54
N PHE A 99 -3.53 -6.12 22.82
CA PHE A 99 -3.59 -4.69 23.13
C PHE A 99 -4.99 -4.25 23.56
N ASP A 100 -5.06 -3.31 24.51
CA ASP A 100 -6.30 -2.84 25.13
C ASP A 100 -7.03 -1.81 24.25
N LYS A 101 -6.28 -0.92 23.59
CA LYS A 101 -6.81 0.18 22.76
C LYS A 101 -6.12 0.23 21.39
N PRO A 102 -6.32 -0.79 20.53
CA PRO A 102 -5.81 -0.73 19.17
C PRO A 102 -6.55 0.32 18.34
N VAL A 103 -5.86 0.87 17.33
CA VAL A 103 -6.41 1.77 16.31
C VAL A 103 -5.83 1.42 14.94
N MET A 104 -6.60 1.57 13.88
CA MET A 104 -6.08 1.39 12.51
C MET A 104 -5.91 2.71 11.79
N MET A 105 -4.68 3.05 11.41
CA MET A 105 -4.40 4.25 10.63
C MET A 105 -4.95 4.09 9.20
N TYR A 106 -5.90 4.94 8.83
CA TYR A 106 -6.57 4.91 7.54
C TYR A 106 -6.28 6.19 6.76
N SER A 107 -5.33 6.13 5.83
CA SER A 107 -4.86 7.27 5.02
C SER A 107 -5.64 7.48 3.73
N VAL A 108 -6.71 6.70 3.49
CA VAL A 108 -7.54 6.78 2.28
C VAL A 108 -6.74 6.42 1.01
N GLY A 109 -5.63 5.69 1.16
CA GLY A 109 -4.83 5.16 0.06
C GLY A 109 -5.20 3.72 -0.28
N LYS A 110 -4.58 3.19 -1.34
CA LYS A 110 -4.74 1.77 -1.75
C LYS A 110 -4.31 0.80 -0.65
N ASP A 111 -3.18 1.06 0.01
CA ASP A 111 -2.60 0.18 1.04
C ASP A 111 -3.49 0.15 2.28
N SER A 112 -3.95 1.31 2.75
CA SER A 112 -4.89 1.38 3.89
C SER A 112 -6.26 0.79 3.54
N SER A 113 -6.69 0.82 2.27
CA SER A 113 -7.94 0.18 1.83
C SER A 113 -7.81 -1.35 1.82
N VAL A 114 -6.66 -1.89 1.41
CA VAL A 114 -6.36 -3.32 1.53
C VAL A 114 -6.29 -3.74 3.01
N MET A 115 -5.63 -2.96 3.85
CA MET A 115 -5.53 -3.23 5.28
C MET A 115 -6.91 -3.22 5.96
N LEU A 116 -7.78 -2.26 5.61
CA LEU A 116 -9.17 -2.23 6.08
C LEU A 116 -9.93 -3.49 5.65
N ARG A 117 -9.82 -3.88 4.38
CA ARG A 117 -10.46 -5.11 3.87
C ARG A 117 -9.99 -6.37 4.59
N LEU A 118 -8.69 -6.44 4.93
CA LEU A 118 -8.14 -7.55 5.71
C LEU A 118 -8.68 -7.56 7.14
N ALA A 119 -8.82 -6.40 7.79
CA ALA A 119 -9.42 -6.31 9.11
C ALA A 119 -10.91 -6.70 9.11
N GLU A 120 -11.68 -6.28 8.10
CA GLU A 120 -13.07 -6.73 7.93
C GLU A 120 -13.15 -8.27 7.84
N LYS A 121 -12.26 -8.90 7.08
CA LYS A 121 -12.18 -10.38 6.99
C LYS A 121 -11.72 -11.01 8.31
N ALA A 122 -10.81 -10.37 9.03
CA ALA A 122 -10.29 -10.86 10.30
C ALA A 122 -11.39 -11.00 11.37
N PHE A 123 -12.37 -10.09 11.38
CA PHE A 123 -13.42 -10.04 12.41
C PHE A 123 -14.82 -10.36 11.88
N ALA A 124 -14.97 -10.70 10.60
CA ALA A 124 -16.24 -11.13 10.03
C ALA A 124 -16.84 -12.34 10.81
N PRO A 125 -18.17 -12.36 11.03
CA PRO A 125 -19.18 -11.40 10.58
C PRO A 125 -19.39 -10.19 11.53
N GLY A 126 -18.61 -10.07 12.60
CA GLY A 126 -18.70 -8.97 13.56
C GLY A 126 -18.16 -7.64 13.03
N PRO A 127 -18.40 -6.53 13.77
CA PRO A 127 -17.78 -5.24 13.48
C PRO A 127 -16.29 -5.25 13.82
N LEU A 128 -15.57 -4.19 13.43
CA LEU A 128 -14.18 -4.00 13.86
C LEU A 128 -14.14 -3.74 15.37
N PRO A 129 -13.23 -4.39 16.12
CA PRO A 129 -13.09 -4.17 17.57
C PRO A 129 -12.32 -2.88 17.92
N PHE A 130 -11.85 -2.14 16.93
CA PHE A 130 -11.09 -0.90 17.07
C PHE A 130 -11.56 0.17 16.09
N PRO A 131 -11.38 1.46 16.41
CA PRO A 131 -11.65 2.55 15.49
C PRO A 131 -10.60 2.63 14.38
N LEU A 132 -10.97 3.29 13.29
CA LEU A 132 -10.04 3.83 12.31
C LEU A 132 -9.62 5.24 12.72
N LEU A 133 -8.40 5.65 12.38
CA LEU A 133 -7.88 7.00 12.59
C LEU A 133 -7.38 7.59 11.27
N HIS A 134 -7.94 8.73 10.87
CA HIS A 134 -7.44 9.54 9.76
C HIS A 134 -6.88 10.86 10.29
N VAL A 135 -5.56 11.04 10.17
CA VAL A 135 -4.88 12.32 10.44
C VAL A 135 -5.07 13.24 9.23
N ASP A 136 -5.96 14.21 9.41
CA ASP A 136 -6.36 15.16 8.39
C ASP A 136 -5.52 16.42 8.47
N THR A 137 -4.71 16.63 7.42
CA THR A 137 -3.81 17.78 7.34
C THR A 137 -4.46 19.00 6.71
N THR A 138 -5.77 18.96 6.43
CA THR A 138 -6.53 20.02 5.73
C THR A 138 -6.01 20.38 4.33
N TRP A 139 -5.20 19.52 3.73
CA TRP A 139 -4.51 19.69 2.42
C TRP A 139 -4.46 18.37 1.64
N LYS A 140 -5.36 17.42 1.93
CA LYS A 140 -5.54 16.24 1.08
C LYS A 140 -6.29 16.65 -0.19
N PHE A 141 -6.21 15.80 -1.20
CA PHE A 141 -6.99 15.95 -2.41
C PHE A 141 -8.50 15.87 -2.11
N GLN A 142 -9.31 16.62 -2.85
CA GLN A 142 -10.78 16.61 -2.72
C GLN A 142 -11.37 15.22 -2.97
N ASP A 143 -10.82 14.49 -3.95
CA ASP A 143 -11.24 13.11 -4.21
C ASP A 143 -10.93 12.15 -3.06
N MET A 144 -9.89 12.43 -2.26
CA MET A 144 -9.63 11.65 -1.03
C MET A 144 -10.69 11.94 0.02
N TYR A 145 -11.10 13.20 0.22
CA TYR A 145 -12.16 13.52 1.17
C TYR A 145 -13.50 12.87 0.77
N ARG A 146 -13.89 12.99 -0.50
CA ARG A 146 -15.09 12.32 -1.04
C ARG A 146 -15.04 10.81 -0.82
N TYR A 147 -13.90 10.18 -1.11
CA TYR A 147 -13.76 8.74 -0.92
C TYR A 147 -13.76 8.33 0.56
N ARG A 148 -13.14 9.10 1.45
CA ARG A 148 -13.19 8.89 2.90
C ARG A 148 -14.62 8.87 3.40
N ASP A 149 -15.42 9.86 3.02
CA ASP A 149 -16.80 10.01 3.48
C ASP A 149 -17.69 8.87 2.95
N LEU A 150 -17.42 8.38 1.73
CA LEU A 150 -18.07 7.17 1.19
C LEU A 150 -17.72 5.90 1.97
N VAL A 151 -16.48 5.78 2.46
CA VAL A 151 -16.04 4.63 3.27
C VAL A 151 -16.64 4.70 4.67
N GLU A 152 -16.61 5.87 5.30
CA GLU A 152 -17.24 6.11 6.60
C GLU A 152 -18.73 5.74 6.59
N ALA A 153 -19.47 6.14 5.55
CA ALA A 153 -20.90 5.81 5.42
C ALA A 153 -21.20 4.31 5.33
N LYS A 154 -20.21 3.48 4.94
CA LYS A 154 -20.35 2.02 4.80
C LYS A 154 -19.70 1.25 5.95
N LEU A 155 -18.89 1.92 6.76
CA LEU A 155 -18.08 1.31 7.80
C LEU A 155 -18.97 0.78 8.92
N LYS A 156 -18.75 -0.48 9.31
CA LYS A 156 -19.33 -1.06 10.53
C LYS A 156 -18.38 -0.84 11.70
N GLY A 157 -18.20 0.42 12.08
CA GLY A 157 -17.23 0.86 13.06
C GLY A 157 -17.12 2.37 13.10
N GLU A 158 -16.09 2.87 13.77
CA GLU A 158 -15.86 4.31 13.94
C GLU A 158 -14.68 4.78 13.10
N LEU A 159 -14.79 5.96 12.48
CA LEU A 159 -13.67 6.67 11.84
C LEU A 159 -13.41 7.98 12.59
N ILE A 160 -12.34 7.99 13.37
CA ILE A 160 -11.87 9.19 14.07
C ILE A 160 -11.10 10.06 13.07
N LYS A 161 -11.52 11.31 12.94
CA LYS A 161 -10.84 12.34 12.14
C LYS A 161 -10.09 13.26 13.10
N TYR A 162 -8.77 13.29 13.02
CA TYR A 162 -7.95 14.15 13.87
C TYR A 162 -7.24 15.21 13.03
N VAL A 163 -7.37 16.46 13.44
CA VAL A 163 -6.68 17.61 12.86
C VAL A 163 -5.80 18.23 13.95
N ASN A 164 -4.55 18.55 13.61
CA ASN A 164 -3.70 19.34 14.49
C ASN A 164 -4.20 20.80 14.50
N THR A 165 -4.94 21.19 15.53
CA THR A 165 -5.51 22.54 15.66
C THR A 165 -4.45 23.62 15.76
N GLU A 166 -3.35 23.37 16.49
CA GLU A 166 -2.23 24.31 16.61
C GLU A 166 -1.60 24.59 15.24
N GLY A 167 -1.40 23.54 14.42
CA GLY A 167 -0.90 23.69 13.06
C GLY A 167 -1.84 24.48 12.16
N VAL A 168 -3.16 24.29 12.29
CA VAL A 168 -4.17 25.07 11.56
C VAL A 168 -4.17 26.53 12.00
N GLU A 169 -4.13 26.81 13.30
CA GLU A 169 -4.11 28.16 13.86
C GLU A 169 -2.85 28.94 13.45
N MET A 170 -1.72 28.26 13.30
CA MET A 170 -0.48 28.85 12.74
C MET A 170 -0.53 29.05 11.22
N GLY A 171 -1.62 28.66 10.55
CA GLY A 171 -1.76 28.77 9.10
C GLY A 171 -0.82 27.83 8.33
N MET A 172 -0.43 26.69 8.91
CA MET A 172 0.51 25.76 8.29
C MET A 172 0.02 25.30 6.93
N ASN A 173 0.88 25.48 5.93
CA ASN A 173 0.61 25.11 4.55
C ASN A 173 1.89 24.70 3.82
N PRO A 174 1.76 23.90 2.75
CA PRO A 174 2.90 23.36 2.02
C PRO A 174 3.64 24.39 1.15
N PHE A 175 3.10 25.60 0.95
CA PHE A 175 3.76 26.64 0.14
C PHE A 175 4.69 27.52 0.97
N ASP A 176 4.23 28.00 2.14
CA ASP A 176 4.97 28.99 2.94
C ASP A 176 6.02 28.37 3.86
N PHE A 177 5.75 27.16 4.37
CA PHE A 177 6.57 26.53 5.42
C PHE A 177 7.52 25.44 4.91
N GLY A 178 7.47 25.14 3.61
CA GLY A 178 8.22 24.04 3.00
C GLY A 178 7.68 22.66 3.39
N SER A 179 8.02 21.65 2.59
CA SER A 179 7.50 20.28 2.68
C SER A 179 7.79 19.62 4.04
N LYS A 180 9.00 19.80 4.57
CA LYS A 180 9.51 19.20 5.81
C LYS A 180 8.76 19.69 7.05
N LYS A 181 8.82 21.00 7.32
CA LYS A 181 8.21 21.60 8.53
C LYS A 181 6.70 21.42 8.53
N TYR A 182 6.05 21.63 7.38
CA TYR A 182 4.62 21.37 7.23
C TYR A 182 4.26 19.92 7.54
N THR A 183 5.00 18.95 6.99
CA THR A 183 4.70 17.53 7.20
C THR A 183 4.93 17.11 8.65
N ASP A 184 5.98 17.62 9.28
CA ASP A 184 6.28 17.34 10.68
C ASP A 184 5.14 17.81 11.61
N ILE A 185 4.74 19.07 11.50
CA ILE A 185 3.68 19.64 12.33
C ILE A 185 2.32 19.00 12.02
N MET A 186 1.94 18.91 10.74
CA MET A 186 0.58 18.51 10.37
C MET A 186 0.37 16.99 10.37
N LYS A 187 1.42 16.18 10.21
CA LYS A 187 1.31 14.71 10.23
C LYS A 187 1.97 14.09 11.45
N THR A 188 3.25 14.34 11.68
CA THR A 188 4.01 13.65 12.74
C THR A 188 3.47 14.05 14.11
N GLU A 189 3.45 15.34 14.41
CA GLU A 189 2.91 15.85 15.68
C GLU A 189 1.40 15.63 15.77
N GLY A 190 0.66 15.82 14.69
CA GLY A 190 -0.77 15.50 14.64
C GLY A 190 -1.06 14.03 14.99
N LEU A 191 -0.27 13.08 14.49
CA LEU A 191 -0.41 11.66 14.83
C LEU A 191 -0.05 11.42 16.31
N LYS A 192 1.08 11.94 16.80
CA LYS A 192 1.48 11.79 18.21
C LYS A 192 0.40 12.33 19.16
N GLN A 193 -0.10 13.53 18.89
CA GLN A 193 -1.18 14.13 19.68
C GLN A 193 -2.44 13.26 19.67
N ALA A 194 -2.84 12.72 18.51
CA ALA A 194 -3.99 11.82 18.42
C ALA A 194 -3.79 10.56 19.27
N LEU A 195 -2.64 9.88 19.13
CA LEU A 195 -2.34 8.66 19.87
C LEU A 195 -2.31 8.91 21.38
N THR A 196 -1.71 10.01 21.82
CA THR A 196 -1.71 10.41 23.23
C THR A 196 -3.13 10.75 23.73
N LYS A 197 -3.90 11.53 22.97
CA LYS A 197 -5.25 11.99 23.35
C LYS A 197 -6.23 10.84 23.58
N TYR A 198 -6.18 9.83 22.72
CA TYR A 198 -7.07 8.67 22.80
C TYR A 198 -6.45 7.49 23.56
N GLU A 199 -5.21 7.64 24.03
CA GLU A 199 -4.44 6.63 24.76
C GLU A 199 -4.33 5.31 24.00
N PHE A 200 -4.13 5.37 22.69
CA PHE A 200 -3.96 4.17 21.87
C PHE A 200 -2.60 3.51 22.18
N ASP A 201 -2.63 2.21 22.48
CA ASP A 201 -1.46 1.40 22.82
C ASP A 201 -0.93 0.60 21.62
N CYS A 202 -1.73 0.46 20.55
CA CYS A 202 -1.34 -0.14 19.29
C CYS A 202 -1.93 0.63 18.11
N ALA A 203 -1.10 0.94 17.10
CA ALA A 203 -1.56 1.55 15.86
C ALA A 203 -1.17 0.69 14.65
N PHE A 204 -2.15 0.20 13.89
CA PHE A 204 -1.92 -0.49 12.63
C PHE A 204 -1.55 0.48 11.52
N GLY A 205 -0.45 0.22 10.82
CA GLY A 205 0.02 0.98 9.67
C GLY A 205 0.08 0.15 8.39
N GLY A 206 -0.27 0.76 7.27
CA GLY A 206 -0.20 0.14 5.94
C GLY A 206 1.20 0.19 5.29
N ALA A 207 2.25 0.40 6.07
CA ALA A 207 3.62 0.50 5.58
C ALA A 207 4.12 -0.86 5.05
N ARG A 208 4.82 -0.84 3.91
CA ARG A 208 5.46 -2.03 3.33
C ARG A 208 6.98 -1.89 3.28
N ARG A 209 7.68 -3.03 3.27
CA ARG A 209 9.16 -3.09 3.21
C ARG A 209 9.71 -2.70 1.83
N ASP A 210 8.94 -2.92 0.76
CA ASP A 210 9.35 -2.63 -0.62
C ASP A 210 9.17 -1.16 -1.02
N GLU A 211 8.34 -0.40 -0.30
CA GLU A 211 8.01 1.00 -0.62
C GLU A 211 9.25 1.92 -0.63
N GLU A 212 10.20 1.67 0.28
CA GLU A 212 11.39 2.49 0.46
C GLU A 212 12.54 1.64 0.99
N LYS A 213 13.76 1.86 0.47
CA LYS A 213 14.98 1.13 0.90
C LYS A 213 15.16 1.15 2.42
N SER A 214 14.70 2.23 3.07
CA SER A 214 14.82 2.43 4.51
C SER A 214 13.94 1.49 5.34
N ARG A 215 12.91 0.91 4.75
CA ARG A 215 11.98 0.01 5.44
C ARG A 215 12.32 -1.47 5.30
N ALA A 216 13.37 -1.82 4.55
CA ALA A 216 13.77 -3.21 4.33
C ALA A 216 14.07 -3.99 5.63
N LYS A 217 14.46 -3.29 6.71
CA LYS A 217 14.74 -3.87 8.03
C LYS A 217 13.62 -3.60 9.06
N GLU A 218 12.47 -3.10 8.61
CA GLU A 218 11.34 -2.84 9.51
C GLU A 218 10.74 -4.15 10.02
N ARG A 219 10.42 -4.16 11.32
CA ARG A 219 9.73 -5.26 11.99
C ARG A 219 8.22 -5.12 11.80
N ILE A 220 7.47 -6.20 11.99
CA ILE A 220 6.01 -6.15 11.98
C ILE A 220 5.51 -5.39 13.21
N PHE A 221 6.10 -5.62 14.39
CA PHE A 221 5.84 -4.93 15.64
C PHE A 221 7.01 -3.98 15.95
N SER A 222 6.75 -2.69 15.86
CA SER A 222 7.73 -1.62 16.09
C SER A 222 7.38 -0.87 17.38
N PHE A 223 8.16 -1.11 18.43
CA PHE A 223 7.90 -0.61 19.78
C PHE A 223 8.34 0.84 19.94
N ARG A 224 7.52 1.63 20.63
CA ARG A 224 7.74 3.03 20.99
C ARG A 224 7.65 3.23 22.49
N ASP A 225 8.50 4.11 23.01
CA ASP A 225 8.41 4.53 24.41
C ASP A 225 7.22 5.47 24.65
N ALA A 226 7.06 5.91 25.90
CA ALA A 226 5.99 6.82 26.30
C ALA A 226 6.04 8.21 25.62
N ASN A 227 7.19 8.58 25.03
CA ASN A 227 7.37 9.81 24.27
C ASN A 227 7.26 9.58 22.76
N HIS A 228 6.76 8.41 22.34
CA HIS A 228 6.65 7.96 20.94
C HIS A 228 7.99 7.74 20.22
N VAL A 229 9.11 7.71 20.96
CA VAL A 229 10.44 7.55 20.39
C VAL A 229 10.73 6.07 20.13
N TRP A 230 11.37 5.81 18.99
CA TRP A 230 11.84 4.48 18.63
C TRP A 230 13.26 4.22 19.13
N ASP A 231 13.45 3.13 19.87
CA ASP A 231 14.75 2.64 20.33
C ASP A 231 15.09 1.30 19.64
N PRO A 232 16.21 1.19 18.90
CA PRO A 232 16.67 -0.06 18.31
C PRO A 232 16.82 -1.21 19.32
N LYS A 233 17.24 -0.93 20.56
CA LYS A 233 17.49 -1.95 21.59
C LYS A 233 16.21 -2.56 22.15
N ASN A 234 15.11 -1.83 22.10
CA ASN A 234 13.80 -2.29 22.58
C ASN A 234 13.04 -3.12 21.54
N GLN A 235 13.59 -3.28 20.34
CA GLN A 235 12.96 -4.07 19.28
C GLN A 235 13.20 -5.57 19.48
N ARG A 236 12.16 -6.36 19.25
CA ARG A 236 12.15 -7.79 19.61
C ARG A 236 12.35 -8.67 18.38
N PRO A 237 13.06 -9.80 18.50
CA PRO A 237 13.08 -10.81 17.45
C PRO A 237 11.66 -11.32 17.15
N GLU A 238 11.33 -11.44 15.87
CA GLU A 238 10.06 -11.97 15.38
C GLU A 238 10.36 -13.34 14.77
N LEU A 239 10.08 -14.40 15.52
CA LEU A 239 10.40 -15.78 15.11
C LEU A 239 9.10 -16.47 14.68
N TRP A 240 9.10 -17.04 13.46
CA TRP A 240 7.91 -17.58 12.81
C TRP A 240 6.79 -16.53 12.77
N ASN A 241 5.62 -16.88 13.32
CA ASN A 241 4.43 -16.06 13.41
C ASN A 241 4.07 -15.79 14.88
N ILE A 242 5.07 -15.79 15.77
CA ILE A 242 4.92 -15.57 17.21
C ILE A 242 5.45 -14.18 17.54
N TYR A 243 4.58 -13.33 18.08
CA TYR A 243 4.89 -11.94 18.39
C TYR A 243 4.89 -11.71 19.89
N ASN A 244 5.92 -11.07 20.42
CA ASN A 244 5.94 -10.68 21.83
C ASN A 244 5.35 -9.28 21.98
N ALA A 245 4.06 -9.18 22.28
CA ALA A 245 3.30 -7.92 22.33
C ALA A 245 3.36 -7.18 23.69
N LYS A 246 4.04 -7.73 24.71
CA LYS A 246 4.08 -7.14 26.06
C LYS A 246 4.57 -5.69 26.06
N ILE A 247 3.80 -4.75 26.58
CA ILE A 247 4.21 -3.34 26.73
C ILE A 247 4.13 -2.89 28.18
N LYS A 248 4.92 -1.88 28.55
CA LYS A 248 4.75 -1.19 29.82
C LYS A 248 3.68 -0.11 29.69
N LYS A 249 3.13 0.34 30.82
CA LYS A 249 2.17 1.45 30.84
C LYS A 249 2.77 2.68 30.16
N GLY A 250 2.06 3.22 29.17
CA GLY A 250 2.46 4.38 28.38
C GLY A 250 3.27 4.07 27.12
N GLU A 251 3.88 2.88 27.01
CA GLU A 251 4.48 2.42 25.75
C GLU A 251 3.39 2.12 24.73
N ASN A 252 3.73 2.22 23.45
CA ASN A 252 2.82 1.89 22.37
C ASN A 252 3.55 1.19 21.21
N VAL A 253 2.80 0.52 20.34
CA VAL A 253 3.36 -0.27 19.24
C VAL A 253 2.79 0.21 17.90
N ARG A 254 3.63 0.23 16.87
CA ARG A 254 3.19 0.30 15.47
C ARG A 254 3.21 -1.11 14.89
N VAL A 255 2.07 -1.58 14.40
CA VAL A 255 1.93 -2.91 13.81
C VAL A 255 1.74 -2.77 12.31
N PHE A 256 2.50 -3.51 11.50
CA PHE A 256 2.51 -3.37 10.05
C PHE A 256 2.09 -4.67 9.34
N PRO A 257 0.78 -4.97 9.24
CA PRO A 257 0.28 -6.22 8.65
C PRO A 257 0.66 -6.41 7.18
N LEU A 258 0.93 -5.33 6.46
CA LEU A 258 1.28 -5.36 5.05
C LEU A 258 2.80 -5.45 4.78
N SER A 259 3.64 -5.60 5.81
CA SER A 259 5.10 -5.53 5.66
C SER A 259 5.68 -6.41 4.53
N ASN A 260 5.12 -7.61 4.33
CA ASN A 260 5.57 -8.59 3.34
C ASN A 260 4.96 -8.42 1.94
N TRP A 261 4.01 -7.50 1.78
CA TRP A 261 3.33 -7.26 0.52
C TRP A 261 4.18 -6.37 -0.38
N THR A 262 4.09 -6.57 -1.69
CA THR A 262 4.64 -5.64 -2.69
C THR A 262 3.56 -4.72 -3.27
N GLU A 263 3.95 -3.67 -3.99
CA GLU A 263 2.99 -2.80 -4.70
C GLU A 263 2.13 -3.62 -5.66
N LEU A 264 2.73 -4.62 -6.32
CA LEU A 264 2.02 -5.51 -7.24
C LEU A 264 0.99 -6.38 -6.50
N ASP A 265 1.34 -6.92 -5.33
CA ASP A 265 0.43 -7.73 -4.53
C ASP A 265 -0.78 -6.92 -4.06
N VAL A 266 -0.56 -5.67 -3.63
CA VAL A 266 -1.61 -4.72 -3.26
C VAL A 266 -2.59 -4.51 -4.41
N TRP A 267 -2.09 -4.21 -5.62
CA TRP A 267 -2.96 -3.99 -6.78
C TRP A 267 -3.68 -5.25 -7.26
N LEU A 268 -3.01 -6.40 -7.25
CA LEU A 268 -3.64 -7.68 -7.58
C LEU A 268 -4.76 -8.00 -6.60
N TYR A 269 -4.55 -7.74 -5.31
CA TYR A 269 -5.56 -7.96 -4.28
C TYR A 269 -6.72 -6.96 -4.38
N VAL A 270 -6.45 -5.67 -4.65
CA VAL A 270 -7.47 -4.67 -4.98
C VAL A 270 -8.36 -5.15 -6.14
N TRP A 271 -7.77 -5.73 -7.18
CA TRP A 271 -8.51 -6.26 -8.31
C TRP A 271 -9.32 -7.51 -7.97
N LEU A 272 -8.70 -8.48 -7.28
CA LEU A 272 -9.33 -9.76 -6.90
C LEU A 272 -10.53 -9.53 -5.97
N GLU A 273 -10.35 -8.72 -4.94
CA GLU A 273 -11.36 -8.39 -3.93
C GLU A 273 -12.31 -7.27 -4.36
N LYS A 274 -12.08 -6.69 -5.55
CA LYS A 274 -12.86 -5.56 -6.08
C LYS A 274 -12.94 -4.39 -5.09
N ILE A 275 -11.83 -4.10 -4.43
CA ILE A 275 -11.72 -3.03 -3.43
C ILE A 275 -11.82 -1.69 -4.16
N PRO A 276 -12.78 -0.81 -3.81
CA PRO A 276 -12.81 0.53 -4.36
C PRO A 276 -11.55 1.29 -3.97
N VAL A 277 -11.06 2.15 -4.85
CA VAL A 277 -9.90 3.03 -4.59
C VAL A 277 -10.18 4.42 -5.13
N VAL A 278 -9.43 5.41 -4.65
CA VAL A 278 -9.57 6.81 -5.05
C VAL A 278 -9.36 6.95 -6.57
N PRO A 279 -10.21 7.71 -7.29
CA PRO A 279 -10.09 7.88 -8.75
C PRO A 279 -8.74 8.45 -9.23
N LEU A 280 -8.00 9.13 -8.35
CA LEU A 280 -6.66 9.67 -8.62
C LEU A 280 -5.63 8.58 -9.00
N TYR A 281 -5.85 7.33 -8.60
CA TYR A 281 -4.98 6.23 -9.04
C TYR A 281 -5.12 5.88 -10.53
N PHE A 282 -6.19 6.34 -11.18
CA PHE A 282 -6.49 6.07 -12.58
C PHE A 282 -6.23 7.29 -13.46
N ALA A 283 -5.68 7.03 -14.64
CA ALA A 283 -5.42 8.04 -15.65
C ALA A 283 -6.69 8.78 -16.08
N LYS A 284 -6.64 10.11 -16.01
CA LYS A 284 -7.71 11.00 -16.49
C LYS A 284 -7.07 12.33 -16.89
N GLU A 285 -7.71 13.03 -17.83
CA GLU A 285 -7.40 14.42 -18.13
C GLU A 285 -7.61 15.27 -16.88
N ARG A 286 -6.53 15.91 -16.41
CA ARG A 286 -6.53 16.75 -15.22
C ARG A 286 -5.69 18.01 -15.44
N PRO A 287 -6.06 19.15 -14.83
CA PRO A 287 -5.27 20.37 -14.89
C PRO A 287 -4.02 20.24 -14.01
N VAL A 288 -2.84 20.29 -14.61
CA VAL A 288 -1.56 20.18 -13.91
C VAL A 288 -0.65 21.35 -14.24
N VAL A 289 0.28 21.65 -13.34
CA VAL A 289 1.41 22.55 -13.58
C VAL A 289 2.71 21.79 -13.37
N GLU A 290 3.74 22.14 -14.13
CA GLU A 290 5.07 21.52 -14.01
C GLU A 290 5.90 22.29 -13.00
N ARG A 291 6.35 21.62 -11.94
CA ARG A 291 7.29 22.19 -10.96
C ARG A 291 8.43 21.23 -10.72
N ALA A 292 9.66 21.68 -10.92
CA ALA A 292 10.86 20.87 -10.75
C ALA A 292 10.79 19.49 -11.46
N GLY A 293 10.25 19.47 -12.70
CA GLY A 293 10.10 18.26 -13.50
C GLY A 293 9.01 17.29 -13.04
N THR A 294 8.13 17.73 -12.14
CA THR A 294 7.00 16.93 -11.62
C THR A 294 5.67 17.62 -11.94
N TRP A 295 4.68 16.83 -12.39
CA TRP A 295 3.33 17.33 -12.62
C TRP A 295 2.57 17.44 -11.30
N ILE A 296 2.11 18.64 -10.96
CA ILE A 296 1.35 18.94 -9.74
C ILE A 296 -0.09 19.25 -10.12
N LEU A 297 -1.05 18.55 -9.50
CA LEU A 297 -2.47 18.79 -9.75
C LEU A 297 -2.91 20.14 -9.18
N VAL A 298 -3.66 20.87 -10.00
CA VAL A 298 -4.47 22.01 -9.56
C VAL A 298 -5.81 21.45 -9.11
N ASP A 299 -5.90 21.05 -7.83
CA ASP A 299 -7.05 20.31 -7.30
C ASP A 299 -8.23 21.22 -6.90
N ASP A 300 -7.93 22.38 -6.30
CA ASP A 300 -8.90 23.42 -5.94
C ASP A 300 -8.21 24.79 -5.75
N ASP A 301 -8.98 25.77 -5.27
CA ASP A 301 -8.59 27.18 -5.11
C ASP A 301 -7.48 27.41 -4.08
N ARG A 302 -7.10 26.42 -3.25
CA ARG A 302 -5.95 26.56 -2.34
C ARG A 302 -4.61 26.47 -3.10
N MET A 303 -4.61 25.99 -4.34
CA MET A 303 -3.41 25.93 -5.17
C MET A 303 -2.93 27.34 -5.57
N ARG A 304 -1.72 27.70 -5.14
CA ARG A 304 -1.10 28.99 -5.49
C ARG A 304 -0.20 28.83 -6.70
N LEU A 305 -0.57 29.43 -7.83
CA LEU A 305 0.21 29.42 -9.07
C LEU A 305 1.36 30.45 -9.01
N GLU A 306 2.52 30.09 -9.55
CA GLU A 306 3.65 31.00 -9.74
C GLU A 306 3.39 31.95 -10.93
N PRO A 307 4.04 33.14 -10.97
CA PRO A 307 3.86 34.08 -12.08
C PRO A 307 4.14 33.43 -13.45
N GLY A 308 3.12 33.39 -14.31
CA GLY A 308 3.21 32.82 -15.65
C GLY A 308 2.83 31.34 -15.75
N GLU A 309 2.61 30.63 -14.64
CA GLU A 309 2.07 29.27 -14.67
C GLU A 309 0.64 29.28 -15.21
N LYS A 310 0.38 28.42 -16.20
CA LYS A 310 -0.95 28.14 -16.70
C LYS A 310 -1.22 26.64 -16.57
N PRO A 311 -2.31 26.22 -15.92
CA PRO A 311 -2.68 24.82 -15.85
C PRO A 311 -2.81 24.22 -17.26
N GLN A 312 -2.18 23.07 -17.46
CA GLN A 312 -2.23 22.30 -18.70
C GLN A 312 -3.07 21.04 -18.46
N MET A 313 -3.96 20.71 -19.40
CA MET A 313 -4.67 19.43 -19.34
C MET A 313 -3.72 18.32 -19.78
N LYS A 314 -3.50 17.37 -18.87
CA LYS A 314 -2.69 16.18 -19.14
C LYS A 314 -3.42 14.94 -18.64
N ARG A 315 -3.25 13.83 -19.36
CA ARG A 315 -3.70 12.51 -18.92
C ARG A 315 -2.74 11.95 -17.89
N VAL A 316 -3.04 12.16 -16.61
CA VAL A 316 -2.14 11.79 -15.50
C VAL A 316 -2.83 10.90 -14.49
N ARG A 317 -2.05 10.18 -13.68
CA ARG A 317 -2.49 9.45 -12.48
C ARG A 317 -1.49 9.62 -11.34
N PHE A 318 -1.85 9.15 -10.15
CA PHE A 318 -0.99 9.18 -8.97
C PHE A 318 -0.65 7.75 -8.52
N ARG A 319 0.63 7.47 -8.25
CA ARG A 319 1.06 6.18 -7.66
C ARG A 319 0.96 6.17 -6.14
N THR A 320 1.19 7.33 -5.53
CA THR A 320 1.00 7.55 -4.09
C THR A 320 0.11 8.76 -3.88
N LEU A 321 -0.70 8.70 -2.83
CA LEU A 321 -1.55 9.81 -2.42
C LEU A 321 -1.07 10.32 -1.06
N GLY A 322 -1.13 11.63 -0.90
CA GLY A 322 -0.63 12.33 0.28
C GLY A 322 -1.35 13.67 0.41
N CYS A 323 -0.62 14.70 0.82
CA CYS A 323 -1.13 16.07 0.69
C CYS A 323 -0.80 16.56 -0.72
N TYR A 324 -1.69 17.33 -1.34
CA TYR A 324 -1.32 18.16 -2.49
C TYR A 324 -0.86 19.53 -1.94
N PRO A 325 0.11 20.22 -2.57
CA PRO A 325 0.77 19.94 -3.85
C PRO A 325 1.96 18.98 -3.74
N LEU A 326 2.20 18.32 -2.60
CA LEU A 326 3.41 17.51 -2.35
C LEU A 326 3.38 16.10 -2.99
N SER A 327 2.35 15.79 -3.79
CA SER A 327 2.19 14.50 -4.45
C SER A 327 2.24 14.70 -5.96
N GLY A 328 3.25 14.12 -6.61
CA GLY A 328 3.45 14.23 -8.05
C GLY A 328 2.60 13.25 -8.86
N ALA A 329 2.07 13.76 -9.97
CA ALA A 329 1.37 12.99 -10.98
C ALA A 329 2.35 12.42 -12.02
N VAL A 330 1.98 11.30 -12.63
CA VAL A 330 2.68 10.70 -13.76
C VAL A 330 1.76 10.63 -14.97
N GLU A 331 2.27 10.96 -16.15
CA GLU A 331 1.52 10.74 -17.40
C GLU A 331 1.32 9.24 -17.61
N SER A 332 0.09 8.83 -17.94
CA SER A 332 -0.29 7.42 -18.02
C SER A 332 -1.60 7.25 -18.78
N ASP A 333 -1.79 6.08 -19.39
CA ASP A 333 -3.05 5.64 -20.00
C ASP A 333 -3.86 4.67 -19.11
N ALA A 334 -3.35 4.37 -17.91
CA ALA A 334 -3.93 3.38 -17.01
C ALA A 334 -5.18 3.88 -16.27
N ASP A 335 -6.32 3.85 -16.95
CA ASP A 335 -7.64 4.28 -16.45
C ASP A 335 -8.42 3.21 -15.65
N THR A 336 -7.85 2.01 -15.47
CA THR A 336 -8.48 0.89 -14.77
C THR A 336 -7.43 0.07 -14.02
N VAL A 337 -7.86 -0.70 -13.00
CA VAL A 337 -6.94 -1.54 -12.20
C VAL A 337 -6.11 -2.51 -13.07
N PRO A 338 -6.68 -3.24 -14.06
CA PRO A 338 -5.88 -4.10 -14.92
C PRO A 338 -4.84 -3.35 -15.75
N LYS A 339 -5.14 -2.11 -16.20
CA LYS A 339 -4.15 -1.29 -16.90
C LYS A 339 -3.06 -0.79 -15.96
N VAL A 340 -3.38 -0.45 -14.70
CA VAL A 340 -2.37 -0.09 -13.69
C VAL A 340 -1.42 -1.27 -13.44
N ILE A 341 -1.97 -2.48 -13.24
CA ILE A 341 -1.19 -3.70 -13.07
C ILE A 341 -0.29 -3.94 -14.30
N ARG A 342 -0.82 -3.79 -15.51
CA ARG A 342 -0.02 -3.92 -16.75
C ARG A 342 1.13 -2.93 -16.79
N GLU A 343 0.86 -1.65 -16.51
CA GLU A 343 1.87 -0.61 -16.52
C GLU A 343 3.00 -0.92 -15.53
N MET A 344 2.67 -1.40 -14.34
CA MET A 344 3.65 -1.80 -13.33
C MET A 344 4.50 -3.01 -13.74
N LEU A 345 3.94 -3.95 -14.50
CA LEU A 345 4.70 -5.09 -15.00
C LEU A 345 5.71 -4.69 -16.09
N LEU A 346 5.47 -3.58 -16.78
CA LEU A 346 6.31 -3.07 -17.87
C LEU A 346 7.33 -2.03 -17.40
N ASN A 347 7.03 -1.26 -16.35
CA ASN A 347 7.89 -0.19 -15.82
C ASN A 347 8.69 -0.63 -14.59
N ARG A 348 9.96 -0.21 -14.49
CA ARG A 348 10.85 -0.51 -13.34
C ARG A 348 11.01 0.64 -12.34
N PHE A 349 10.16 1.67 -12.42
CA PHE A 349 10.21 2.82 -11.52
C PHE A 349 9.64 2.50 -10.15
N SER A 350 10.27 3.01 -9.08
CA SER A 350 9.77 2.85 -7.72
C SER A 350 8.46 3.61 -7.52
N GLU A 351 7.62 3.11 -6.63
CA GLU A 351 6.31 3.69 -6.34
C GLU A 351 6.38 5.15 -5.87
N ARG A 352 7.33 5.45 -4.99
CA ARG A 352 7.48 6.75 -4.33
C ARG A 352 8.30 7.77 -5.12
N GLN A 353 8.73 7.46 -6.35
CA GLN A 353 9.58 8.35 -7.15
C GLN A 353 8.96 9.75 -7.41
N GLY A 354 7.63 9.88 -7.38
CA GLY A 354 6.95 11.17 -7.60
C GLY A 354 6.66 11.99 -6.34
N ARG A 355 7.14 11.60 -5.16
CA ARG A 355 6.91 12.37 -3.92
C ARG A 355 7.99 13.42 -3.73
N LEU A 356 7.62 14.70 -3.80
CA LEU A 356 8.55 15.81 -3.60
C LEU A 356 9.17 15.81 -2.18
N ILE A 357 8.42 15.37 -1.17
CA ILE A 357 8.92 15.23 0.22
C ILE A 357 10.12 14.28 0.29
N ASP A 358 10.17 13.25 -0.57
CA ASP A 358 11.19 12.21 -0.50
C ASP A 358 12.53 12.68 -1.13
N PHE A 359 12.52 13.78 -1.91
CA PHE A 359 13.73 14.40 -2.47
C PHE A 359 14.36 15.46 -1.57
N ASP A 360 13.57 16.09 -0.69
CA ASP A 360 14.02 17.15 0.22
C ASP A 360 14.74 16.62 1.49
N GLU A 361 14.89 15.30 1.65
CA GLU A 361 15.32 14.66 2.90
C GLU A 361 16.76 14.13 2.87
N GLU A 362 17.74 14.98 3.22
CA GLU A 362 19.06 14.55 3.70
C GLU A 362 18.97 14.15 5.19
N GLY A 363 18.56 12.90 5.50
CA GLY A 363 18.52 12.41 6.88
C GLY A 363 18.58 10.89 6.99
N SER A 364 19.36 10.37 7.94
CA SER A 364 19.50 8.92 8.14
C SER A 364 18.22 8.30 8.70
N MET A 365 17.93 7.07 8.28
CA MET A 365 16.72 6.30 8.59
C MET A 365 16.34 6.24 10.08
N GLU A 366 17.34 6.17 10.96
CA GLU A 366 17.10 6.12 12.40
C GLU A 366 16.56 7.45 12.94
N ALA A 367 16.94 8.57 12.32
CA ALA A 367 16.44 9.89 12.72
C ALA A 367 14.92 9.98 12.48
N LYS A 368 14.44 9.61 11.29
CA LYS A 368 13.00 9.61 10.96
C LYS A 368 12.18 8.72 11.89
N LYS A 369 12.72 7.56 12.29
CA LYS A 369 12.05 6.68 13.26
C LYS A 369 12.02 7.28 14.66
N ARG A 370 13.13 7.86 15.13
CA ARG A 370 13.21 8.55 16.42
C ARG A 370 12.27 9.75 16.48
N GLU A 371 12.12 10.47 15.37
CA GLU A 371 11.22 11.61 15.22
C GLU A 371 9.74 11.20 15.18
N GLY A 372 9.41 9.91 14.99
CA GLY A 372 8.04 9.40 15.01
C GLY A 372 7.29 9.53 13.68
N TYR A 373 7.99 9.75 12.57
CA TYR A 373 7.40 9.88 11.23
C TYR A 373 6.64 8.62 10.76
N PHE A 374 7.01 7.44 11.28
CA PHE A 374 6.44 6.13 10.95
C PHE A 374 5.67 5.51 12.10
#